data_AF-A0A1L3MMF7-F1
#
_entry.id   AF-A0A1L3MMF7-F1
#
_cell.length_a   1.000
_cell.length_b   1.000
_cell.length_c   1.000
_cell.angle_alpha   90.00
_cell.angle_beta   90.00
_cell.angle_gamma   90.00
#
_symmetry.space_group_name_H-M   'P 1'
#
loop_
_entity.id
_entity.type
_entity.pdbx_description
1 polymer ?
#
loop_
_entity_poly.entity_id
_entity_poly.type
_entity_poly.pdbx_seq_one_letter_code
_entity_poly.pdbx_strand_id
1 'polypeptide(L)'
;MIKNRENETALIKIGTDEAILGVEKYFGDESAAAYSATEVVSKLLSPLSEEVLLRQFDKVTDITIKTLIASALCSQLSTRAIPILEDFTKENYAHSLLNLKEDFYACCIINQIDHPKLSEWKQELSEDLLQREGKNNLFSLFSKPAKSEKVGRNEPCPCGSGKKYKKCCG
;
A
#
# COMPACT_ATOMS: atom_id res chain seq x y z
N MET A 1 -13.49 13.88 -12.43
CA MET A 1 -13.73 12.47 -12.03
C MET A 1 -12.39 11.84 -11.69
N ILE A 2 -12.05 11.72 -10.40
CA ILE A 2 -10.83 11.06 -9.92
C ILE A 2 -11.07 9.54 -9.85
N LYS A 3 -11.60 8.99 -10.94
CA LYS A 3 -11.92 7.55 -11.06
C LYS A 3 -10.90 6.80 -11.93
N ASN A 4 -9.82 7.48 -12.35
CA ASN A 4 -8.78 6.92 -13.21
C ASN A 4 -7.41 7.13 -12.55
N ARG A 5 -6.61 6.06 -12.44
CA ARG A 5 -5.25 6.06 -11.88
C ARG A 5 -4.32 7.08 -12.56
N GLU A 6 -4.57 7.37 -13.84
CA GLU A 6 -3.83 8.39 -14.58
C GLU A 6 -4.05 9.80 -14.00
N ASN A 7 -5.26 10.09 -13.50
CA ASN A 7 -5.58 11.38 -12.87
C ASN A 7 -4.94 11.49 -11.49
N GLU A 8 -4.93 10.42 -10.70
CA GLU A 8 -4.23 10.36 -9.41
C GLU A 8 -2.73 10.66 -9.60
N THR A 9 -2.11 9.97 -10.56
CA THR A 9 -0.69 10.13 -10.87
C THR A 9 -0.35 11.56 -11.31
N ALA A 10 -1.24 12.20 -12.08
CA ALA A 10 -1.07 13.58 -12.49
C ALA A 10 -1.13 14.55 -11.29
N LEU A 11 -2.11 14.37 -10.39
CA LEU A 11 -2.26 15.22 -9.20
C LEU A 11 -1.07 15.09 -8.24
N ILE A 12 -0.59 13.86 -8.01
CA ILE A 12 0.60 13.59 -7.19
C ILE A 12 1.84 14.27 -7.78
N LYS A 13 1.97 14.27 -9.12
CA LYS A 13 3.08 14.96 -9.81
C LYS A 13 3.00 16.48 -9.74
N ILE A 14 1.79 17.04 -9.74
CA ILE A 14 1.58 18.49 -9.60
C ILE A 14 2.01 18.94 -8.20
N GLY A 15 1.69 18.15 -7.17
CA GLY A 15 2.31 18.32 -5.85
C GLY A 15 1.75 19.45 -5.00
N THR A 16 0.59 20.04 -5.34
CA THR A 16 0.09 21.25 -4.67
C THR A 16 -1.06 21.01 -3.70
N ASP A 17 -1.24 21.94 -2.76
CA ASP A 17 -2.33 21.93 -1.78
C ASP A 17 -3.72 22.04 -2.43
N GLU A 18 -3.84 22.68 -3.60
CA GLU A 18 -5.09 22.71 -4.35
C GLU A 18 -5.52 21.31 -4.81
N ALA A 19 -4.58 20.41 -5.08
CA ALA A 19 -4.90 19.03 -5.41
C ALA A 19 -5.56 18.33 -4.22
N ILE A 20 -5.03 18.54 -3.00
CA ILE A 20 -5.59 18.00 -1.75
C ILE A 20 -7.03 18.49 -1.56
N LEU A 21 -7.25 19.80 -1.64
CA LEU A 21 -8.59 20.38 -1.49
C LEU A 21 -9.56 19.89 -2.58
N GLY A 22 -9.06 19.71 -3.80
CA GLY A 22 -9.86 19.21 -4.92
C GLY A 22 -10.34 17.77 -4.73
N VAL A 23 -9.54 16.94 -4.03
CA VAL A 23 -9.88 15.53 -3.77
C VAL A 23 -10.61 15.31 -2.45
N GLU A 24 -10.50 16.23 -1.48
CA GLU A 24 -11.07 16.06 -0.12
C GLU A 24 -12.56 15.72 -0.13
N LYS A 25 -13.34 16.32 -1.03
CA LYS A 25 -14.78 16.09 -1.14
C LYS A 25 -15.18 14.63 -1.40
N TYR A 26 -14.26 13.78 -1.85
CA TYR A 26 -14.53 12.39 -2.21
C TYR A 26 -14.38 11.41 -1.02
N PHE A 27 -13.89 11.86 0.14
CA PHE A 27 -13.79 11.01 1.34
C PHE A 27 -15.15 10.62 1.92
N GLY A 28 -16.21 11.41 1.68
CA GLY A 28 -17.56 11.14 2.19
C GLY A 28 -18.34 10.07 1.41
N ASP A 29 -17.84 9.64 0.25
CA ASP A 29 -18.47 8.57 -0.53
C ASP A 29 -17.87 7.22 -0.10
N GLU A 30 -18.67 6.28 0.42
CA GLU A 30 -18.28 4.87 0.62
C GLU A 30 -18.06 4.19 -0.76
N SER A 31 -17.01 4.58 -1.47
CA SER A 31 -16.76 4.22 -2.86
C SER A 31 -15.27 4.23 -3.22
N ALA A 32 -14.95 3.71 -4.40
CA ALA A 32 -13.60 3.79 -4.98
C ALA A 32 -13.01 5.23 -5.02
N ALA A 33 -13.86 6.27 -4.99
CA ALA A 33 -13.40 7.65 -4.97
C ALA A 33 -12.73 8.05 -3.64
N ALA A 34 -13.19 7.53 -2.49
CA ALA A 34 -12.54 7.77 -1.20
C ALA A 34 -11.17 7.09 -1.12
N TYR A 35 -11.04 5.90 -1.71
CA TYR A 35 -9.75 5.22 -1.85
C TYR A 35 -8.77 6.07 -2.68
N SER A 36 -9.19 6.50 -3.87
CA SER A 36 -8.38 7.35 -4.75
C SER A 36 -7.99 8.68 -4.10
N ALA A 37 -8.91 9.30 -3.34
CA ALA A 37 -8.62 10.52 -2.60
C ALA A 37 -7.57 10.28 -1.51
N THR A 38 -7.70 9.20 -0.74
CA THR A 38 -6.73 8.81 0.29
C THR A 38 -5.34 8.61 -0.30
N GLU A 39 -5.24 7.93 -1.45
CA GLU A 39 -3.97 7.68 -2.15
C GLU A 39 -3.28 8.96 -2.65
N VAL A 40 -4.07 9.95 -3.10
CA VAL A 40 -3.52 11.24 -3.51
C VAL A 40 -3.03 12.03 -2.31
N VAL A 41 -3.85 12.14 -1.26
CA VAL A 41 -3.49 12.91 -0.04
C VAL A 41 -2.32 12.27 0.70
N SER A 42 -2.24 10.93 0.77
CA SER A 42 -1.16 10.24 1.47
C SER A 42 0.22 10.53 0.87
N LYS A 43 0.30 10.69 -0.45
CA LYS A 43 1.54 10.93 -1.20
C LYS A 43 1.97 12.39 -1.26
N LEU A 44 1.07 13.32 -0.94
CA LEU A 44 1.37 14.74 -0.87
C LEU A 44 1.78 15.09 0.56
N LEU A 45 3.09 15.18 0.80
CA LEU A 45 3.64 15.49 2.13
C LEU A 45 3.56 17.01 2.39
N SER A 46 2.39 17.49 2.83
CA SER A 46 2.19 18.87 3.27
C SER A 46 1.44 18.93 4.60
N PRO A 47 1.56 20.03 5.38
CA PRO A 47 0.77 20.21 6.59
C PRO A 47 -0.74 20.14 6.34
N LEU A 48 -1.19 20.54 5.14
CA LEU A 48 -2.60 20.44 4.77
C LEU A 48 -3.05 18.98 4.63
N SER A 49 -2.20 18.09 4.09
CA SER A 49 -2.53 16.67 4.02
C SER A 49 -2.77 16.07 5.39
N GLU A 50 -1.91 16.39 6.37
CA GLU A 50 -2.08 15.93 7.75
C GLU A 50 -3.44 16.40 8.30
N GLU A 51 -3.76 17.69 8.14
CA GLU A 51 -5.03 18.28 8.57
C GLU A 51 -6.25 17.62 7.92
N VAL A 52 -6.18 17.33 6.61
CA VAL A 52 -7.26 16.64 5.91
C VAL A 52 -7.40 15.21 6.42
N LEU A 53 -6.30 14.46 6.54
CA LEU A 53 -6.34 13.07 7.01
C LEU A 53 -6.89 12.97 8.43
N LEU A 54 -6.43 13.80 9.37
CA LEU A 54 -6.95 13.84 10.74
C LEU A 54 -8.46 14.11 10.75
N ARG A 55 -8.91 15.12 10.00
CA ARG A 55 -10.34 15.49 9.91
C ARG A 55 -11.21 14.38 9.31
N GLN A 56 -10.69 13.66 8.32
CA GLN A 56 -11.43 12.59 7.66
C GLN A 56 -11.42 11.29 8.47
N PHE A 57 -10.37 11.04 9.26
CA PHE A 57 -10.31 9.88 10.16
C PHE A 57 -11.52 9.81 11.11
N ASP A 58 -11.94 10.96 11.67
CA ASP A 58 -13.10 11.05 12.56
C ASP A 58 -14.44 10.86 11.84
N LYS A 59 -14.51 11.19 10.55
CA LYS A 59 -15.76 11.20 9.77
C LYS A 59 -16.04 9.88 9.07
N VAL A 60 -15.00 9.22 8.58
CA VAL A 60 -15.13 8.00 7.79
C VAL A 60 -15.59 6.86 8.68
N THR A 61 -16.60 6.12 8.24
CA THR A 61 -17.11 4.91 8.93
C THR A 61 -16.47 3.64 8.39
N ASP A 62 -16.14 3.60 7.10
CA ASP A 62 -15.53 2.45 6.46
C ASP A 62 -14.15 2.12 7.07
N ILE A 63 -14.02 0.91 7.61
CA ILE A 63 -12.82 0.43 8.29
C ILE A 63 -11.61 0.35 7.35
N THR A 64 -11.82 0.06 6.07
CA THR A 64 -10.75 -0.02 5.06
C THR A 64 -10.17 1.36 4.82
N ILE A 65 -11.03 2.36 4.57
CA ILE A 65 -10.60 3.75 4.37
C ILE A 65 -9.98 4.31 5.65
N LYS A 66 -10.56 4.05 6.84
CA LYS A 66 -9.93 4.41 8.12
C LYS A 66 -8.54 3.81 8.29
N THR A 67 -8.36 2.54 7.91
CA THR A 67 -7.06 1.85 7.95
C THR A 67 -6.04 2.52 7.01
N LEU A 68 -6.47 2.93 5.81
CA LEU A 68 -5.62 3.64 4.86
C LEU A 68 -5.25 5.05 5.34
N ILE A 69 -6.20 5.79 5.92
CA ILE A 69 -5.94 7.11 6.51
C ILE A 69 -4.96 6.98 7.67
N ALA A 70 -5.13 5.99 8.55
CA ALA A 70 -4.20 5.73 9.64
C ALA A 70 -2.77 5.46 9.15
N SER A 71 -2.62 4.59 8.14
CA SER A 71 -1.33 4.30 7.51
C SER A 71 -0.72 5.55 6.85
N ALA A 72 -1.55 6.38 6.21
CA ALA A 72 -1.12 7.64 5.62
C ALA A 72 -0.62 8.63 6.68
N LEU A 73 -1.31 8.77 7.82
CA LEU A 73 -0.88 9.61 8.94
C LEU A 73 0.47 9.16 9.51
N CYS A 74 0.67 7.84 9.66
CA CYS A 74 1.96 7.27 10.06
C CYS A 74 3.07 7.57 9.03
N SER A 75 2.77 7.42 7.74
CA SER A 75 3.72 7.70 6.65
C SER A 75 4.12 9.18 6.58
N GLN A 76 3.22 10.08 7.00
CA GLN A 76 3.48 11.52 7.15
C GLN A 76 4.17 11.87 8.47
N LEU A 77 4.47 10.87 9.31
CA LEU A 77 5.11 11.04 10.62
C LEU A 77 4.29 11.92 11.58
N SER A 78 2.96 11.91 11.45
CA SER A 78 2.07 12.71 12.30
C SER A 78 2.16 12.27 13.76
N THR A 79 2.77 13.10 14.60
CA THR A 79 2.78 12.89 16.05
C THR A 79 1.42 13.18 16.69
N ARG A 80 0.61 14.03 16.05
CA ARG A 80 -0.76 14.35 16.46
C ARG A 80 -1.70 13.17 16.33
N ALA A 81 -1.44 12.28 15.37
CA ALA A 81 -2.22 11.07 15.16
C ALA A 81 -1.93 9.97 16.21
N ILE A 82 -0.83 10.04 16.97
CA ILE A 82 -0.43 8.95 17.87
C ILE A 82 -1.53 8.54 18.86
N PRO A 83 -2.19 9.47 19.59
CA PRO A 83 -3.22 9.08 20.55
C PRO A 83 -4.43 8.40 19.90
N ILE A 84 -4.88 8.89 18.74
CA ILE A 84 -6.04 8.32 18.02
C ILE A 84 -5.72 6.96 17.40
N LEU A 85 -4.47 6.75 16.95
CA LEU A 85 -4.04 5.49 16.36
C LEU A 85 -3.75 4.41 17.41
N GLU A 86 -3.40 4.81 18.64
CA GLU A 86 -3.20 3.87 19.73
C GLU A 86 -4.46 3.04 20.01
N ASP A 87 -5.62 3.68 20.04
CA ASP A 87 -6.88 2.99 20.28
C ASP A 87 -7.36 2.25 19.03
N PHE A 88 -7.21 2.85 17.85
CA PHE A 88 -7.60 2.22 16.59
C PHE A 88 -6.83 0.91 16.31
N THR A 89 -5.55 0.86 16.66
CA THR A 89 -4.73 -0.36 16.50
C THR A 89 -5.07 -1.48 17.49
N LYS A 90 -5.83 -1.18 18.56
CA LYS A 90 -6.32 -2.18 19.54
C LYS A 90 -7.62 -2.84 19.10
N GLU A 91 -8.55 -2.09 18.50
CA GLU A 91 -9.96 -2.54 18.41
C GLU A 91 -10.31 -3.35 17.15
N ASN A 92 -9.56 -3.19 16.06
CA ASN A 92 -9.54 -3.94 14.79
C ASN A 92 -9.41 -2.92 13.66
N TYR A 93 -8.25 -2.86 13.03
CA TYR A 93 -8.11 -2.30 11.68
C TYR A 93 -8.22 -3.42 10.66
N ALA A 94 -8.29 -3.10 9.37
CA ALA A 94 -8.34 -4.10 8.30
C ALA A 94 -6.99 -4.84 8.15
N HIS A 95 -6.71 -5.82 9.02
CA HIS A 95 -5.44 -6.57 9.06
C HIS A 95 -5.09 -7.29 7.75
N SER A 96 -6.11 -7.65 6.95
CA SER A 96 -5.92 -8.27 5.63
C SER A 96 -5.46 -7.28 4.55
N LEU A 97 -5.62 -5.97 4.78
CA LEU A 97 -5.26 -4.92 3.83
C LEU A 97 -3.79 -4.54 3.92
N LEU A 98 -3.33 -4.22 5.13
CA LEU A 98 -1.96 -3.77 5.41
C LEU A 98 -1.59 -4.02 6.87
N ASN A 99 -0.31 -3.89 7.20
CA ASN A 99 0.19 -4.01 8.56
C ASN A 99 0.33 -2.63 9.24
N LEU A 100 -0.76 -2.10 9.79
CA LEU A 100 -0.76 -0.77 10.40
C LEU A 100 0.20 -0.67 11.61
N LYS A 101 0.42 -1.78 12.33
CA LYS A 101 1.40 -1.81 13.43
C LYS A 101 2.82 -1.52 12.95
N GLU A 102 3.19 -1.98 11.75
CA GLU A 102 4.50 -1.72 11.14
C GLU A 102 4.68 -0.23 10.85
N ASP A 103 3.69 0.38 10.21
CA ASP A 103 3.68 1.82 9.91
C ASP A 103 3.72 2.66 11.19
N PHE A 104 2.95 2.26 12.20
CA PHE A 104 2.89 2.98 13.47
C PHE A 104 4.19 2.85 14.27
N TYR A 105 4.77 1.64 14.32
CA TYR A 105 6.10 1.43 14.90
C TYR A 105 7.15 2.33 14.23
N ALA A 106 7.18 2.37 12.90
CA ALA A 106 8.11 3.23 12.16
C ALA A 106 7.90 4.71 12.49
N CYS A 107 6.65 5.18 12.54
CA CYS A 107 6.31 6.56 12.91
C CYS A 107 6.85 6.92 14.30
N CYS A 108 6.66 6.06 15.31
CA CYS A 108 7.17 6.29 16.66
C CYS A 108 8.71 6.31 16.70
N ILE A 109 9.38 5.36 16.04
CA ILE A 109 10.85 5.29 16.01
C ILE A 109 11.46 6.53 15.35
N ILE A 110 10.94 6.94 14.20
CA ILE A 110 11.46 8.09 13.44
C ILE A 110 11.26 9.40 14.23
N ASN A 111 10.11 9.56 14.87
CA ASN A 111 9.83 10.72 15.72
C ASN A 111 10.47 10.63 17.12
N GLN A 112 11.21 9.56 17.45
CA GLN A 112 11.82 9.34 18.76
C GLN A 112 10.79 9.38 19.91
N ILE A 113 9.60 8.82 19.67
CA ILE A 113 8.54 8.71 20.65
C ILE A 113 8.72 7.42 21.45
N ASP A 114 8.84 7.56 22.77
CA ASP A 114 8.88 6.43 23.69
C ASP A 114 7.45 5.92 23.94
N HIS A 115 7.06 4.88 23.21
CA HIS A 115 5.73 4.27 23.32
C HIS A 115 5.83 2.91 24.04
N PRO A 116 4.97 2.61 25.03
CA PRO A 116 5.09 1.43 25.91
C PRO A 116 5.03 0.10 25.15
N LYS A 117 4.38 0.06 23.98
CA LYS A 117 4.26 -1.14 23.14
C LYS A 117 5.38 -1.33 22.10
N LEU A 118 6.38 -0.45 22.03
CA LEU A 118 7.45 -0.58 21.02
C LEU A 118 8.17 -1.93 21.08
N SER A 119 8.45 -2.43 22.29
CA SER A 119 9.11 -3.72 22.47
C SER A 119 8.24 -4.89 22.01
N GLU A 120 6.95 -4.85 22.34
CA GLU A 120 5.94 -5.83 21.92
C GLU A 120 5.82 -5.86 20.39
N TRP A 121 5.59 -4.71 19.76
CA TRP A 121 5.48 -4.60 18.31
C TRP A 121 6.75 -5.03 17.59
N LYS A 122 7.93 -4.69 18.13
CA LYS A 122 9.20 -5.13 17.55
C LYS A 122 9.32 -6.66 17.54
N GLN A 123 8.87 -7.34 18.60
CA GLN A 123 8.85 -8.80 18.65
C GLN A 123 7.86 -9.38 17.64
N GLU A 124 6.62 -8.91 17.65
CA GLU A 124 5.57 -9.33 16.70
C GLU A 124 6.02 -9.18 15.24
N LEU A 125 6.56 -8.01 14.87
CA LEU A 125 7.05 -7.72 13.52
C LEU A 125 8.23 -8.62 13.13
N SER A 126 9.12 -8.93 14.08
CA SER A 126 10.24 -9.85 13.84
C SER A 126 9.75 -11.27 13.55
N GLU A 127 8.75 -11.74 14.31
CA GLU A 127 8.13 -13.05 14.09
C GLU A 127 7.41 -13.12 12.74
N ASP A 128 6.66 -12.08 12.38
CA ASP A 128 6.00 -11.96 11.08
C ASP A 128 6.99 -12.03 9.91
N LEU A 129 8.13 -11.33 10.02
CA LEU A 129 9.20 -11.38 9.02
C LEU A 129 9.78 -12.78 8.88
N LEU A 130 10.08 -13.47 9.98
CA LEU A 130 10.59 -14.84 9.96
C LEU A 130 9.59 -15.82 9.30
N GLN A 131 8.29 -15.66 9.59
CA GLN A 131 7.25 -16.47 8.94
C GLN A 131 7.16 -16.21 7.44
N ARG A 132 7.24 -14.93 7.02
CA ARG A 132 7.23 -14.53 5.61
C ARG A 132 8.47 -15.04 4.88
N GLU A 133 9.65 -14.91 5.46
CA GLU A 133 10.90 -15.44 4.90
C GLU A 133 10.88 -16.97 4.82
N GLY A 134 10.39 -17.66 5.85
CA GLY A 134 10.20 -19.11 5.82
C GLY A 134 9.27 -19.56 4.70
N LYS A 135 8.14 -18.86 4.50
CA LYS A 135 7.22 -19.11 3.38
C LYS A 135 7.82 -18.75 2.02
N ASN A 136 8.57 -17.65 1.93
CA ASN A 136 9.24 -17.25 0.69
C ASN A 136 10.35 -18.23 0.30
N ASN A 137 11.09 -18.75 1.28
CA ASN A 137 12.07 -19.82 1.07
C ASN A 137 11.40 -21.14 0.66
N LEU A 138 10.25 -21.48 1.26
CA LEU A 138 9.45 -22.63 0.83
C LEU A 138 8.94 -22.44 -0.61
N PHE A 139 8.40 -21.27 -0.92
CA PHE A 139 7.89 -20.93 -2.25
C PHE A 139 9.01 -20.93 -3.31
N SER A 140 10.20 -20.43 -2.98
CA SER A 140 11.36 -20.43 -3.90
C SER A 140 11.91 -21.83 -4.16
N LEU A 141 11.86 -22.73 -3.16
CA LEU A 141 12.20 -24.15 -3.31
C LEU A 141 11.25 -24.87 -4.29
N PHE A 142 9.96 -24.50 -4.28
CA PHE A 142 8.94 -25.11 -5.15
C PHE A 142 8.74 -24.36 -6.48
N SER A 143 9.18 -23.12 -6.58
CA SER A 143 9.05 -22.28 -7.78
C SER A 143 10.38 -22.20 -8.50
N LYS A 144 10.85 -23.33 -9.05
CA LYS A 144 11.86 -23.26 -10.11
C LYS A 144 11.25 -22.51 -11.30
N PRO A 145 11.84 -21.42 -11.79
CA PRO A 145 11.34 -20.79 -13.01
C PRO A 145 11.36 -21.85 -14.12
N ALA A 146 10.21 -22.07 -14.76
CA ALA A 146 10.14 -22.94 -15.92
C ALA A 146 11.14 -22.40 -16.95
N LYS A 147 12.24 -23.12 -17.17
CA LYS A 147 13.12 -22.86 -18.31
C LYS A 147 12.33 -23.23 -19.55
N SER A 148 11.59 -22.26 -20.11
CA SER A 148 11.17 -22.38 -21.49
C SER A 148 12.41 -22.15 -22.35
N GLU A 149 12.83 -23.19 -23.07
CA GLU A 149 13.70 -22.97 -24.22
C GLU A 149 12.93 -22.10 -25.20
N LYS A 150 13.33 -20.83 -25.30
CA LYS A 150 12.73 -19.90 -26.25
C LYS A 150 13.13 -20.36 -27.65
N VAL A 151 12.25 -21.13 -28.30
CA VAL A 151 12.42 -21.49 -29.71
C VAL A 151 12.49 -20.21 -30.53
N GLY A 152 13.59 -20.06 -31.27
CA GLY A 152 13.79 -18.92 -32.13
C GLY A 152 12.73 -18.87 -33.23
N ARG A 153 12.21 -17.68 -33.53
CA ARG A 153 11.16 -17.45 -34.53
C ARG A 153 11.47 -18.08 -35.91
N ASN A 154 12.75 -18.22 -36.27
CA ASN A 154 13.22 -18.81 -37.53
C ASN A 154 13.72 -20.27 -37.41
N GLU A 155 13.77 -20.84 -36.20
CA GLU A 155 14.20 -22.24 -35.97
C GLU A 155 13.12 -23.24 -36.41
N PRO A 156 13.49 -24.51 -36.64
CA PRO A 156 12.53 -25.57 -36.91
C PRO A 156 11.46 -25.64 -35.82
N CYS A 157 10.21 -25.77 -36.22
CA CYS A 157 9.09 -25.80 -35.30
C CYS A 157 9.09 -27.12 -34.50
N PRO A 158 9.00 -27.08 -33.16
CA PRO A 158 9.13 -28.27 -32.31
C PRO A 158 7.95 -29.25 -32.46
N CYS A 159 6.86 -28.88 -33.15
CA CYS A 159 5.75 -29.78 -33.45
C CYS A 159 6.03 -30.80 -34.56
N GLY A 160 7.25 -30.82 -35.12
CA GLY A 160 7.66 -31.78 -36.14
C GLY A 160 7.17 -31.47 -37.57
N SER A 161 6.61 -30.28 -37.80
CA SER A 161 6.07 -29.89 -39.11
C SER A 161 7.13 -29.65 -40.21
N GLY A 162 8.41 -29.57 -39.84
CA GLY A 162 9.51 -29.21 -40.74
C GLY A 162 9.52 -27.72 -41.15
N LYS A 163 8.58 -26.90 -40.68
CA LYS A 163 8.49 -25.46 -40.98
C LYS A 163 9.24 -24.63 -39.92
N LYS A 164 9.61 -23.39 -40.25
CA LYS A 164 10.09 -22.40 -39.25
C LYS A 164 8.99 -22.10 -38.23
N TYR A 165 9.33 -21.90 -36.96
CA TYR A 165 8.38 -21.66 -35.86
C TYR A 165 7.32 -20.60 -36.20
N LYS A 166 7.73 -19.45 -36.75
CA LYS A 166 6.85 -18.34 -37.19
C LYS A 166 5.86 -18.62 -38.31
N LYS A 167 6.00 -19.78 -38.96
CA LYS A 167 5.13 -20.21 -40.06
C LYS A 167 4.30 -21.43 -39.64
N CYS A 168 4.24 -21.72 -38.33
CA CYS A 168 3.60 -22.91 -37.81
C CYS A 168 2.92 -22.67 -36.44
N CYS A 169 3.68 -22.69 -35.35
CA CYS A 169 3.14 -22.60 -33.98
C CYS A 169 3.32 -21.23 -33.33
N GLY A 170 3.90 -20.25 -34.04
CA GLY A 170 4.06 -18.87 -33.58
C GLY A 170 3.94 -17.86 -34.70
#